data_AF-V4K4U6-F1
#
_entry.id   AF-V4K4U6-F1
#
_cell.length_a   1.000
_cell.length_b   1.000
_cell.length_c   1.000
_cell.angle_alpha   90.00
_cell.angle_beta   90.00
_cell.angle_gamma   90.00
#
_symmetry.space_group_name_H-M   'P 1'
#
loop_
_entity.id
_entity.type
_entity.pdbx_description
1 polymer ?
#
loop_
_entity_poly.entity_id
_entity_poly.type
_entity_poly.pdbx_seq_one_letter_code
_entity_poly.pdbx_strand_id
1 'polypeptide(L)'
;MPPVNATALEIVPCVTLSQAPGGQYSQYNLTFASGVSVVITPDVWNTRSGSGEVTVRACGDGFFASIVNYNATATNVYDTVMGYPEIIYGYKPWGQVITGQSPYLQLPAKVGDLPLIVAYINYSLGFPNGRGDFSFDMWLTRSYEPSSVGADDLEIMVWFYHSPGFNPAGYSRPNATFYIPTMVDGRVVNATWQAYMALHFPWTYMAFVLTPPLGNGSIAVPLSSIFSDASLLWSQVSNYSFDQLYLNDIELGMEYSSIQWPPVDVNVSAWYKVYSYGFLVAPRQVTTVTSTTTSTTTMTSTVTSTTTQVTTVTSTTTSTTTMTSTVTSTTTQVTMLTRTTTSTATITSTIASTITSALTPTSTVTVTKRVGVGIYSVVALSLVIVLLAAALVAVLLRRGR
;
A
#
# COMPACT_ATOMS: atom_id res chain seq x y z
N MET A 1 -4.69 11.44 16.36
CA MET A 1 -3.76 11.91 15.32
C MET A 1 -4.57 12.06 14.03
N PRO A 2 -4.48 13.19 13.29
CA PRO A 2 -5.18 13.31 12.02
C PRO A 2 -4.48 12.41 10.97
N PRO A 3 -5.22 11.76 10.07
CA PRO A 3 -4.63 11.07 8.94
C PRO A 3 -4.03 12.11 8.01
N VAL A 4 -2.71 12.09 7.92
CA VAL A 4 -1.97 12.68 6.82
C VAL A 4 -2.14 11.71 5.63
N ASN A 5 -2.22 12.23 4.40
CA ASN A 5 -2.28 11.50 3.11
C ASN A 5 -3.64 11.50 2.38
N ALA A 6 -4.33 12.64 2.35
CA ALA A 6 -5.02 12.99 1.11
C ALA A 6 -4.00 13.74 0.25
N THR A 7 -3.41 13.07 -0.74
CA THR A 7 -2.69 13.70 -1.86
C THR A 7 -3.68 14.54 -2.67
N ALA A 8 -4.08 15.68 -2.13
CA ALA A 8 -4.39 16.79 -3.01
C ALA A 8 -3.14 17.03 -3.82
N LEU A 9 -3.26 17.05 -5.14
CA LEU A 9 -2.15 17.34 -6.04
C LEU A 9 -1.53 18.66 -5.60
N GLU A 10 -0.44 18.56 -4.82
CA GLU A 10 0.37 19.70 -4.43
C GLU A 10 0.78 20.39 -5.72
N ILE A 11 0.77 21.73 -5.76
CA ILE A 11 0.94 22.57 -6.95
C ILE A 11 1.98 21.94 -7.90
N VAL A 12 1.48 21.20 -8.89
CA VAL A 12 2.32 20.53 -9.87
C VAL A 12 2.46 21.47 -11.06
N PRO A 13 3.65 21.63 -11.67
CA PRO A 13 3.75 22.21 -13.00
C PRO A 13 2.72 21.56 -13.92
N CYS A 14 2.02 22.37 -14.70
CA CYS A 14 1.02 21.85 -15.62
C CYS A 14 1.74 21.16 -16.78
N VAL A 15 1.76 19.82 -16.76
CA VAL A 15 2.44 18.98 -17.74
C VAL A 15 1.41 18.39 -18.68
N THR A 16 1.76 18.32 -19.97
CA THR A 16 0.95 17.66 -20.99
C THR A 16 1.85 16.77 -21.83
N LEU A 17 1.46 15.52 -21.96
CA LEU A 17 2.06 14.55 -22.86
C LEU A 17 1.04 14.17 -23.91
N SER A 18 1.52 13.84 -25.09
CA SER A 18 0.64 13.38 -26.14
C SER A 18 1.36 12.35 -27.01
N GLN A 19 0.58 11.41 -27.53
CA GLN A 19 1.07 10.31 -28.36
C GLN A 19 0.06 10.08 -29.49
N ALA A 20 0.54 10.22 -30.72
CA ALA A 20 -0.24 9.87 -31.91
C ALA A 20 -0.29 8.34 -32.09
N PRO A 21 -1.29 7.80 -32.83
CA PRO A 21 -1.27 6.43 -33.30
C PRO A 21 0.07 6.01 -33.93
N GLY A 22 0.66 4.91 -33.45
CA GLY A 22 1.99 4.43 -33.88
C GLY A 22 3.17 5.32 -33.46
N GLY A 23 2.92 6.36 -32.67
CA GLY A 23 3.92 7.29 -32.16
C GLY A 23 4.82 6.67 -31.11
N GLN A 24 5.96 7.33 -30.87
CA GLN A 24 6.89 6.91 -29.81
C GLN A 24 6.21 6.94 -28.44
N TYR A 25 6.51 5.93 -27.63
CA TYR A 25 6.05 5.83 -26.25
C TYR A 25 6.53 7.06 -25.46
N SER A 26 5.61 7.70 -24.74
CA SER A 26 5.86 8.96 -24.04
C SER A 26 5.38 8.85 -22.61
N GLN A 27 6.23 9.22 -21.65
CA GLN A 27 5.92 9.17 -20.23
C GLN A 27 6.58 10.33 -19.49
N TYR A 28 6.01 10.71 -18.35
CA TYR A 28 6.56 11.76 -17.50
C TYR A 28 6.45 11.40 -16.03
N ASN A 29 7.58 11.48 -15.32
CA ASN A 29 7.64 11.27 -13.89
C ASN A 29 7.29 12.57 -13.16
N LEU A 30 6.14 12.57 -12.51
CA LEU A 30 5.54 13.67 -11.79
C LEU A 30 5.85 13.55 -10.29
N THR A 31 6.87 14.29 -9.82
CA THR A 31 7.28 14.26 -8.41
C THR A 31 6.60 15.38 -7.60
N PHE A 32 5.93 15.01 -6.52
CA PHE A 32 5.29 15.91 -5.56
C PHE A 32 6.32 16.48 -4.56
N ALA A 33 5.97 17.54 -3.83
CA ALA A 33 6.88 18.15 -2.86
C ALA A 33 7.21 17.20 -1.69
N SER A 34 6.31 16.26 -1.40
CA SER A 34 6.56 15.14 -0.48
C SER A 34 7.66 14.16 -0.91
N GLY A 35 8.14 14.22 -2.16
CA GLY A 35 9.09 13.27 -2.75
C GLY A 35 8.45 12.01 -3.33
N VAL A 36 7.16 11.78 -3.07
CA VAL A 36 6.36 10.77 -3.78
C VAL A 36 6.20 11.21 -5.23
N SER A 37 6.17 10.27 -6.16
CA SER A 37 5.93 10.54 -7.58
C SER A 37 4.97 9.53 -8.19
N VAL A 38 4.42 9.91 -9.34
CA VAL A 38 3.69 9.02 -10.24
C VAL A 38 4.17 9.22 -11.66
N VAL A 39 3.98 8.23 -12.53
CA VAL A 39 4.21 8.41 -13.96
C VAL A 39 2.88 8.58 -14.67
N ILE A 40 2.80 9.56 -15.57
CA ILE A 40 1.67 9.69 -16.49
C ILE A 40 2.10 9.29 -17.89
N THR A 41 1.22 8.63 -18.63
CA THR A 41 1.47 8.21 -20.02
C THR A 41 0.16 8.16 -20.83
N PRO A 42 0.16 8.62 -22.09
CA PRO A 42 -0.95 8.37 -23.01
C PRO A 42 -1.21 6.89 -23.34
N ASP A 43 -0.17 6.05 -23.16
CA ASP A 43 -0.14 4.60 -23.39
C ASP A 43 -1.00 4.08 -24.56
N VAL A 44 -0.56 4.42 -25.77
CA VAL A 44 -1.24 4.06 -27.02
C VAL A 44 -0.78 2.68 -27.54
N TRP A 45 -0.59 1.71 -26.63
CA TRP A 45 0.17 0.49 -26.87
C TRP A 45 -0.36 -0.39 -28.02
N ASN A 46 -1.68 -0.44 -28.21
CA ASN A 46 -2.30 -1.23 -29.29
C ASN A 46 -2.77 -0.41 -30.48
N THR A 47 -2.53 0.91 -30.57
CA THR A 47 -2.96 1.69 -31.75
C THR A 47 -1.80 1.90 -32.71
N ARG A 48 -1.76 1.12 -33.79
CA ARG A 48 -0.65 1.09 -34.77
C ARG A 48 -0.59 2.30 -35.70
N SER A 49 -1.73 2.73 -36.20
CA SER A 49 -1.81 3.75 -37.24
C SER A 49 -3.13 4.50 -37.14
N GLY A 50 -3.20 5.65 -37.82
CA GLY A 50 -4.34 6.55 -37.81
C GLY A 50 -3.85 8.00 -37.76
N SER A 51 -4.76 8.91 -37.43
CA SER A 51 -4.44 10.30 -37.11
C SER A 51 -5.15 10.73 -35.83
N GLY A 52 -4.87 11.94 -35.36
CA GLY A 52 -5.30 12.39 -34.03
C GLY A 52 -4.27 12.07 -32.97
N GLU A 53 -4.68 12.09 -31.70
CA GLU A 53 -3.79 12.01 -30.56
C GLU A 53 -4.49 11.55 -29.28
N VAL A 54 -3.75 10.83 -28.44
CA VAL A 54 -4.08 10.63 -27.04
C VAL A 54 -3.23 11.56 -26.19
N THR A 55 -3.87 12.37 -25.37
CA THR A 55 -3.23 13.38 -24.54
C THR A 55 -3.51 13.09 -23.07
N VAL A 56 -2.49 13.11 -22.23
CA VAL A 56 -2.63 13.14 -20.76
C VAL A 56 -2.06 14.44 -20.21
N ARG A 57 -2.78 15.04 -19.28
CA ARG A 57 -2.45 16.33 -18.68
C ARG A 57 -2.56 16.23 -17.16
N ALA A 58 -1.54 16.70 -16.45
CA ALA A 58 -1.52 16.79 -15.00
C ALA A 58 -1.25 18.22 -14.57
N CYS A 59 -2.21 18.85 -13.89
CA CYS A 59 -2.11 20.23 -13.41
C CYS A 59 -2.68 20.34 -11.99
N GLY A 60 -2.62 21.53 -11.40
CA GLY A 60 -3.14 21.75 -10.03
C GLY A 60 -4.63 21.47 -9.84
N ASP A 61 -5.41 21.33 -10.92
CA ASP A 61 -6.84 21.02 -10.90
C ASP A 61 -7.18 19.54 -11.19
N GLY A 62 -6.17 18.66 -11.31
CA GLY A 62 -6.37 17.23 -11.52
C GLY A 62 -5.56 16.65 -12.68
N PHE A 63 -5.91 15.40 -13.01
CA PHE A 63 -5.47 14.73 -14.23
C PHE A 63 -6.60 14.73 -15.24
N PHE A 64 -6.25 14.87 -16.50
CA PHE A 64 -7.19 14.80 -17.61
C PHE A 64 -6.57 14.00 -18.75
N ALA A 65 -7.30 13.02 -19.27
CA ALA A 65 -6.96 12.33 -20.50
C ALA A 65 -8.00 12.60 -21.57
N SER A 66 -7.55 12.83 -22.80
CA SER A 66 -8.37 12.96 -23.99
C SER A 66 -7.86 12.01 -25.06
N ILE A 67 -8.76 11.17 -25.57
CA ILE A 67 -8.51 10.22 -26.64
C ILE A 67 -9.24 10.77 -27.86
N VAL A 68 -8.52 11.05 -28.95
CA VAL A 68 -9.10 11.44 -30.22
C VAL A 68 -8.33 10.77 -31.34
N ASN A 69 -8.82 9.64 -31.83
CA ASN A 69 -8.19 8.87 -32.90
C ASN A 69 -9.13 8.80 -34.12
N TYR A 70 -8.57 9.00 -35.31
CA TYR A 70 -9.29 8.91 -36.59
C TYR A 70 -8.65 7.89 -37.51
N ASN A 71 -9.48 7.12 -38.23
CA ASN A 71 -9.06 6.07 -39.17
C ASN A 71 -8.01 5.14 -38.54
N ALA A 72 -8.19 4.86 -37.26
CA ALA A 72 -7.21 4.18 -36.44
C ALA A 72 -7.31 2.67 -36.61
N THR A 73 -6.17 1.99 -36.57
CA THR A 73 -6.10 0.54 -36.68
C THR A 73 -5.26 -0.03 -35.56
N ALA A 74 -5.77 -1.06 -34.90
CA ALA A 74 -5.05 -1.73 -33.83
C ALA A 74 -3.83 -2.52 -34.35
N THR A 75 -2.79 -2.65 -33.52
CA THR A 75 -1.61 -3.49 -33.81
C THR A 75 -2.01 -4.95 -33.82
N ASN A 76 -2.72 -5.38 -32.77
CA ASN A 76 -3.35 -6.69 -32.67
C ASN A 76 -4.86 -6.48 -32.55
N VAL A 77 -5.61 -6.87 -33.58
CA VAL A 77 -7.07 -6.69 -33.64
C VAL A 77 -7.84 -7.65 -32.72
N TYR A 78 -7.17 -8.68 -32.20
CA TYR A 78 -7.74 -9.60 -31.20
C TYR A 78 -7.62 -9.06 -29.78
N ASP A 79 -6.68 -8.14 -29.55
CA ASP A 79 -6.67 -7.33 -28.34
C ASP A 79 -7.80 -6.30 -28.49
N THR A 80 -8.82 -6.43 -27.66
CA THR A 80 -10.08 -5.69 -27.82
C THR A 80 -9.95 -4.19 -27.55
N VAL A 81 -8.85 -3.77 -26.92
CA VAL A 81 -8.55 -2.41 -26.47
C VAL A 81 -7.44 -1.79 -27.30
N MET A 82 -7.46 -0.47 -27.43
CA MET A 82 -6.57 0.28 -28.31
C MET A 82 -5.44 1.00 -27.54
N GLY A 83 -5.57 1.16 -26.22
CA GLY A 83 -4.61 1.78 -25.33
C GLY A 83 -5.18 1.96 -23.92
N TYR A 84 -4.35 2.45 -23.00
CA TYR A 84 -4.67 2.63 -21.58
C TYR A 84 -4.04 3.90 -20.98
N PRO A 85 -4.44 5.12 -21.39
CA PRO A 85 -3.92 6.36 -20.81
C PRO A 85 -4.10 6.39 -19.29
N GLU A 86 -3.01 6.56 -18.56
CA GLU A 86 -2.93 6.13 -17.16
C GLU A 86 -2.03 6.99 -16.28
N ILE A 87 -2.17 6.75 -14.97
CA ILE A 87 -1.35 7.23 -13.87
C ILE A 87 -0.80 6.01 -13.14
N ILE A 88 0.52 5.86 -13.11
CA ILE A 88 1.23 4.71 -12.54
C ILE A 88 1.82 5.08 -11.17
N TYR A 89 1.57 4.24 -10.16
CA TYR A 89 2.25 4.27 -8.87
C TYR A 89 2.87 2.90 -8.57
N GLY A 90 4.17 2.84 -8.29
CA GLY A 90 4.89 1.59 -8.06
C GLY A 90 5.99 1.31 -9.08
N TYR A 91 6.13 0.03 -9.43
CA TYR A 91 6.98 -0.52 -10.46
C TYR A 91 6.12 -1.19 -11.54
N LYS A 92 6.01 -0.60 -12.74
CA LYS A 92 5.32 -1.25 -13.87
C LYS A 92 6.27 -2.25 -14.53
N PRO A 93 5.95 -3.56 -14.53
CA PRO A 93 6.80 -4.58 -15.17
C PRO A 93 7.08 -4.28 -16.64
N TRP A 94 6.06 -3.77 -17.34
CA TRP A 94 6.16 -3.35 -18.73
C TRP A 94 6.98 -2.07 -18.86
N GLY A 95 8.15 -2.17 -19.49
CA GLY A 95 9.06 -1.03 -19.66
C GLY A 95 9.81 -0.63 -18.38
N GLN A 96 9.65 -1.38 -17.29
CA GLN A 96 10.37 -1.23 -16.01
C GLN A 96 10.27 0.20 -15.44
N VAL A 97 9.05 0.75 -15.44
CA VAL A 97 8.78 2.12 -14.99
C VAL A 97 8.79 2.17 -13.46
N ILE A 98 9.58 3.09 -12.89
CA ILE A 98 9.72 3.28 -11.44
C ILE A 98 9.23 4.66 -11.01
N THR A 99 8.59 4.71 -9.84
CA THR A 99 8.13 5.93 -9.18
C THR A 99 8.82 6.14 -7.82
N GLY A 100 8.86 7.39 -7.37
CA GLY A 100 9.23 7.77 -6.00
C GLY A 100 8.09 7.43 -5.05
N GLN A 101 8.37 6.79 -3.92
CA GLN A 101 7.33 6.12 -3.15
C GLN A 101 7.11 6.71 -1.78
N SER A 102 5.86 6.59 -1.31
CA SER A 102 5.47 6.99 0.03
C SER A 102 6.01 6.02 1.06
N PRO A 103 6.60 6.48 2.18
CA PRO A 103 7.08 5.57 3.24
C PRO A 103 5.98 4.70 3.85
N TYR A 104 4.71 5.03 3.59
CA TYR A 104 3.55 4.28 4.07
C TYR A 104 3.06 3.21 3.09
N LEU A 105 3.46 3.26 1.82
CA LEU A 105 3.13 2.27 0.80
C LEU A 105 4.32 2.11 -0.15
N GLN A 106 5.22 1.19 0.17
CA GLN A 106 6.36 0.84 -0.69
C GLN A 106 5.94 -0.32 -1.59
N LEU A 107 6.14 -0.18 -2.90
CA LEU A 107 5.93 -1.20 -3.92
C LEU A 107 7.23 -1.35 -4.74
N PRO A 108 7.58 -2.51 -5.29
CA PRO A 108 6.95 -3.80 -5.10
C PRO A 108 6.96 -4.24 -3.64
N ALA A 109 5.92 -4.93 -3.20
CA ALA A 109 5.89 -5.55 -1.88
C ALA A 109 5.05 -6.81 -1.90
N LYS A 110 5.44 -7.81 -1.10
CA LYS A 110 4.65 -9.03 -0.97
C LYS A 110 3.26 -8.70 -0.47
N VAL A 111 2.24 -9.30 -1.08
CA VAL A 111 0.84 -9.07 -0.72
C VAL A 111 0.59 -9.33 0.78
N GLY A 112 1.17 -10.40 1.34
CA GLY A 112 1.04 -10.72 2.75
C GLY A 112 1.71 -9.71 3.71
N ASP A 113 2.59 -8.85 3.20
CA ASP A 113 3.29 -7.82 3.98
C ASP A 113 2.68 -6.41 3.81
N LEU A 114 1.73 -6.24 2.88
CA LEU A 114 1.10 -4.95 2.59
C LEU A 114 0.31 -4.42 3.80
N PRO A 115 0.29 -3.09 4.01
CA PRO A 115 -0.65 -2.49 4.94
C PRO A 115 -2.09 -2.65 4.43
N LEU A 116 -3.07 -2.29 5.26
CA LEU A 116 -4.42 -2.06 4.74
C LEU A 116 -4.40 -0.87 3.78
N ILE A 117 -4.89 -1.07 2.56
CA ILE A 117 -4.93 -0.06 1.50
C ILE A 117 -6.39 0.24 1.16
N VAL A 118 -6.76 1.51 1.24
CA VAL A 118 -8.00 2.04 0.67
C VAL A 118 -7.63 3.04 -0.41
N ALA A 119 -8.00 2.74 -1.64
CA ALA A 119 -7.84 3.67 -2.75
C ALA A 119 -9.06 4.59 -2.83
N TYR A 120 -8.86 5.89 -3.00
CA TYR A 120 -9.93 6.85 -3.21
C TYR A 120 -9.73 7.60 -4.52
N ILE A 121 -10.84 7.89 -5.20
CA ILE A 121 -10.85 8.58 -6.50
C ILE A 121 -12.10 9.44 -6.58
N ASN A 122 -11.98 10.64 -7.13
CA ASN A 122 -13.10 11.47 -7.58
C ASN A 122 -12.90 11.79 -9.05
N TYR A 123 -13.82 11.39 -9.91
CA TYR A 123 -13.64 11.45 -11.35
C TYR A 123 -14.94 11.65 -12.11
N SER A 124 -14.81 12.01 -13.38
CA SER A 124 -15.88 12.00 -14.39
C SER A 124 -15.29 11.55 -15.72
N LEU A 125 -16.06 10.85 -16.54
CA LEU A 125 -15.61 10.36 -17.83
C LEU A 125 -16.70 10.42 -18.90
N GLY A 126 -16.31 10.18 -20.15
CA GLY A 126 -17.24 10.03 -21.25
C GLY A 126 -16.66 9.29 -22.44
N PHE A 127 -17.52 8.57 -23.16
CA PHE A 127 -17.20 7.86 -24.41
C PHE A 127 -18.12 8.35 -25.53
N PRO A 128 -17.90 9.53 -26.13
CA PRO A 128 -18.82 10.09 -27.13
C PRO A 128 -19.03 9.19 -28.36
N ASN A 129 -17.99 8.50 -28.83
CA ASN A 129 -18.08 7.51 -29.92
C ASN A 129 -17.11 6.32 -29.72
N GLY A 130 -16.60 6.13 -28.51
CA GLY A 130 -15.81 4.98 -28.09
C GLY A 130 -16.59 4.05 -27.17
N ARG A 131 -15.86 3.09 -26.61
CA ARG A 131 -16.27 2.27 -25.46
C ARG A 131 -15.02 1.84 -24.70
N GLY A 132 -15.21 1.32 -23.49
CA GLY A 132 -14.10 0.92 -22.64
C GLY A 132 -14.50 0.90 -21.17
N ASP A 133 -13.52 0.95 -20.29
CA ASP A 133 -13.68 1.02 -18.84
C ASP A 133 -12.91 2.17 -18.20
N PHE A 134 -13.07 2.32 -16.89
CA PHE A 134 -12.18 3.11 -16.06
C PHE A 134 -11.87 2.30 -14.82
N SER A 135 -10.60 2.02 -14.61
CA SER A 135 -10.16 0.91 -13.77
C SER A 135 -8.83 1.19 -13.09
N PHE A 136 -8.57 0.46 -12.00
CA PHE A 136 -7.19 0.14 -11.68
C PHE A 136 -6.74 -1.08 -12.48
N ASP A 137 -5.49 -1.08 -12.94
CA ASP A 137 -4.73 -2.26 -13.37
C ASP A 137 -3.56 -2.46 -12.38
N MET A 138 -3.31 -3.69 -11.97
CA MET A 138 -2.32 -4.01 -10.92
C MET A 138 -1.62 -5.31 -11.28
N TRP A 139 -0.29 -5.25 -11.35
CA TRP A 139 0.53 -6.43 -11.59
C TRP A 139 0.98 -7.08 -10.29
N LEU A 140 0.67 -8.38 -10.17
CA LEU A 140 1.10 -9.23 -9.09
C LEU A 140 2.02 -10.32 -9.63
N THR A 141 3.30 -10.23 -9.33
CA THR A 141 4.31 -11.13 -9.92
C THR A 141 5.08 -11.92 -8.88
N ARG A 142 5.77 -12.99 -9.31
CA ARG A 142 6.63 -13.79 -8.40
C ARG A 142 7.97 -13.12 -8.07
N SER A 143 8.32 -12.05 -8.77
CA SER A 143 9.60 -11.36 -8.62
C SER A 143 9.40 -9.93 -8.14
N TYR A 144 10.41 -9.39 -7.45
CA TYR A 144 10.35 -8.01 -6.96
C TYR A 144 10.25 -7.02 -8.12
N GLU A 145 11.18 -7.05 -9.09
CA GLU A 145 11.20 -6.12 -10.24
C GLU A 145 11.37 -6.90 -11.55
N PRO A 146 10.30 -7.57 -12.02
CA PRO A 146 10.38 -8.36 -13.25
C PRO A 146 10.46 -7.46 -14.49
N SER A 147 11.17 -7.92 -15.52
CA SER A 147 11.21 -7.23 -16.82
C SER A 147 10.07 -7.62 -17.78
N SER A 148 9.21 -8.56 -17.36
CA SER A 148 8.07 -9.09 -18.13
C SER A 148 7.15 -9.89 -17.21
N VAL A 149 5.91 -10.11 -17.62
CA VAL A 149 4.96 -10.99 -16.92
C VAL A 149 4.70 -12.27 -17.72
N GLY A 150 4.35 -13.36 -17.03
CA GLY A 150 4.12 -14.67 -17.64
C GLY A 150 3.07 -15.52 -16.92
N ALA A 151 3.03 -16.81 -17.26
CA ALA A 151 1.90 -17.72 -16.95
C ALA A 151 1.63 -17.91 -15.46
N ASP A 152 2.60 -17.50 -14.68
CA ASP A 152 2.74 -17.68 -13.26
C ASP A 152 2.47 -16.41 -12.44
N ASP A 153 2.23 -15.31 -13.15
CA ASP A 153 1.89 -13.99 -12.63
C ASP A 153 0.38 -13.71 -12.80
N LEU A 154 -0.07 -12.63 -12.17
CA LEU A 154 -1.47 -12.27 -12.05
C LEU A 154 -1.67 -10.78 -12.35
N GLU A 155 -2.64 -10.48 -13.21
CA GLU A 155 -3.19 -9.14 -13.42
C GLU A 155 -4.51 -9.03 -12.65
N ILE A 156 -4.66 -8.00 -11.81
CA ILE A 156 -5.93 -7.69 -11.14
C ILE A 156 -6.40 -6.31 -11.58
N MET A 157 -7.48 -6.29 -12.35
CA MET A 157 -8.18 -5.06 -12.66
C MET A 157 -9.36 -4.81 -11.70
N VAL A 158 -9.60 -3.55 -11.35
CA VAL A 158 -10.75 -3.10 -10.54
C VAL A 158 -11.51 -2.04 -11.33
N TRP A 159 -12.60 -2.43 -11.98
CA TRP A 159 -13.36 -1.58 -12.90
C TRP A 159 -14.46 -0.82 -12.13
N PHE A 160 -14.35 0.50 -12.09
CA PHE A 160 -15.36 1.37 -11.50
C PHE A 160 -16.48 1.71 -12.47
N TYR A 161 -16.13 1.80 -13.75
CA TYR A 161 -17.04 2.04 -14.84
C TYR A 161 -16.71 1.09 -15.98
N HIS A 162 -17.71 0.71 -16.74
CA HIS A 162 -17.53 0.16 -18.07
C HIS A 162 -18.70 0.59 -18.96
N SER A 163 -18.42 0.73 -20.25
CA SER A 163 -19.45 1.04 -21.24
C SER A 163 -20.38 -0.17 -21.42
N PRO A 164 -21.68 0.02 -21.70
CA PRO A 164 -22.58 -1.08 -21.98
C PRO A 164 -22.05 -2.01 -23.07
N GLY A 165 -22.02 -3.32 -22.80
CA GLY A 165 -21.52 -4.33 -23.73
C GLY A 165 -19.99 -4.41 -23.84
N PHE A 166 -19.24 -3.60 -23.08
CA PHE A 166 -17.81 -3.78 -22.85
C PHE A 166 -17.64 -4.69 -21.63
N ASN A 167 -17.00 -5.84 -21.81
CA ASN A 167 -16.89 -6.89 -20.80
C ASN A 167 -15.42 -7.23 -20.55
N PRO A 168 -15.06 -7.66 -19.34
CA PRO A 168 -13.75 -8.23 -19.08
C PRO A 168 -13.44 -9.39 -20.02
N ALA A 169 -12.16 -9.56 -20.29
CA ALA A 169 -11.67 -10.60 -21.15
C ALA A 169 -12.16 -12.01 -20.74
N GLY A 170 -12.48 -12.83 -21.74
CA GLY A 170 -12.68 -14.27 -21.59
C GLY A 170 -14.09 -14.78 -21.26
N TYR A 171 -15.02 -13.96 -20.79
CA TYR A 171 -16.28 -14.50 -20.26
C TYR A 171 -17.50 -13.61 -20.49
N SER A 172 -18.64 -14.28 -20.70
CA SER A 172 -19.95 -13.65 -20.78
C SER A 172 -20.64 -13.46 -19.43
N ARG A 173 -20.07 -14.04 -18.35
CA ARG A 173 -20.65 -14.07 -17.00
C ARG A 173 -19.56 -14.08 -15.93
N PRO A 174 -19.81 -13.52 -14.74
CA PRO A 174 -18.83 -13.54 -13.65
C PRO A 174 -18.64 -14.93 -13.05
N ASN A 175 -17.42 -15.20 -12.59
CA ASN A 175 -17.05 -16.40 -11.82
C ASN A 175 -17.58 -16.32 -10.38
N ALA A 176 -17.65 -15.12 -9.81
CA ALA A 176 -18.13 -14.90 -8.45
C ALA A 176 -18.77 -13.51 -8.29
N THR A 177 -19.50 -13.31 -7.20
CA THR A 177 -20.04 -12.00 -6.80
C THR A 177 -19.67 -11.74 -5.35
N PHE A 178 -19.04 -10.62 -5.11
CA PHE A 178 -18.59 -10.17 -3.79
C PHE A 178 -19.34 -8.92 -3.36
N TYR A 179 -19.44 -8.73 -2.06
CA TYR A 179 -20.10 -7.58 -1.44
C TYR A 179 -19.09 -6.87 -0.55
N ILE A 180 -18.57 -5.76 -1.04
CA ILE A 180 -17.45 -5.06 -0.42
C ILE A 180 -17.95 -3.71 0.11
N PRO A 181 -17.78 -3.42 1.41
CA PRO A 181 -18.06 -2.11 1.97
C PRO A 181 -17.24 -1.04 1.24
N THR A 182 -17.91 -0.24 0.43
CA THR A 182 -17.31 0.74 -0.48
C THR A 182 -17.95 2.08 -0.20
N MET A 183 -17.15 3.15 -0.19
CA MET A 183 -17.71 4.50 -0.05
C MET A 183 -18.03 5.04 -1.44
N VAL A 184 -19.26 5.45 -1.68
CA VAL A 184 -19.70 6.12 -2.92
C VAL A 184 -20.35 7.44 -2.52
N ASP A 185 -19.84 8.54 -3.06
CA ASP A 185 -20.32 9.91 -2.79
C ASP A 185 -20.46 10.21 -1.28
N GLY A 186 -19.41 9.84 -0.54
CA GLY A 186 -19.32 10.03 0.91
C GLY A 186 -20.18 9.09 1.75
N ARG A 187 -20.86 8.10 1.16
CA ARG A 187 -21.70 7.13 1.88
C ARG A 187 -21.10 5.73 1.77
N VAL A 188 -20.96 5.05 2.90
CA VAL A 188 -20.59 3.63 2.91
C VAL A 188 -21.79 2.81 2.45
N VAL A 189 -21.62 2.07 1.37
CA VAL A 189 -22.61 1.14 0.81
C VAL A 189 -21.99 -0.25 0.72
N ASN A 190 -22.83 -1.27 0.75
CA ASN A 190 -22.40 -2.63 0.46
C ASN A 190 -22.41 -2.82 -1.07
N ALA A 191 -21.32 -2.45 -1.72
CA ALA A 191 -21.25 -2.45 -3.18
C ALA A 191 -21.09 -3.88 -3.73
N THR A 192 -21.77 -4.14 -4.84
CA THR A 192 -21.67 -5.43 -5.54
C THR A 192 -20.52 -5.39 -6.53
N TRP A 193 -19.59 -6.33 -6.40
CA TRP A 193 -18.46 -6.52 -7.30
C TRP A 193 -18.56 -7.87 -7.98
N GLN A 194 -18.66 -7.87 -9.30
CA GLN A 194 -18.67 -9.08 -10.11
C GLN A 194 -17.25 -9.43 -10.51
N ALA A 195 -16.77 -10.61 -10.12
CA ALA A 195 -15.42 -11.05 -10.40
C ALA A 195 -15.38 -11.97 -11.62
N TYR A 196 -14.50 -11.67 -12.56
CA TYR A 196 -14.21 -12.42 -13.78
C TYR A 196 -12.77 -12.91 -13.71
N MET A 197 -12.48 -14.13 -14.15
CA MET A 197 -11.14 -14.72 -14.09
C MET A 197 -10.82 -15.49 -15.36
N ALA A 198 -9.77 -15.08 -16.08
CA ALA A 198 -9.30 -15.67 -17.33
C ALA A 198 -7.92 -16.33 -17.21
N LEU A 199 -7.80 -17.52 -17.82
CA LEU A 199 -6.58 -18.34 -17.81
C LEU A 199 -5.95 -18.53 -19.20
N HIS A 200 -6.48 -17.85 -20.22
CA HIS A 200 -6.03 -18.00 -21.61
C HIS A 200 -5.09 -16.89 -22.08
N PHE A 201 -4.73 -15.98 -21.16
CA PHE A 201 -3.67 -15.01 -21.38
C PHE A 201 -2.30 -15.65 -21.09
N PRO A 202 -1.21 -15.00 -21.51
CA PRO A 202 0.12 -15.42 -21.08
C PRO A 202 0.32 -15.32 -19.56
N TRP A 203 -0.65 -14.79 -18.78
CA TRP A 203 -0.74 -14.72 -17.32
C TRP A 203 -2.17 -15.06 -16.86
N THR A 204 -2.42 -15.10 -15.55
CA THR A 204 -3.80 -15.15 -15.02
C THR A 204 -4.38 -13.75 -14.95
N TYR A 205 -5.59 -13.53 -15.45
CA TYR A 205 -6.28 -12.24 -15.39
C TYR A 205 -7.48 -12.34 -14.45
N MET A 206 -7.68 -11.33 -13.60
CA MET A 206 -8.88 -11.17 -12.79
C MET A 206 -9.41 -9.74 -12.88
N ALA A 207 -10.71 -9.59 -13.13
CA ALA A 207 -11.36 -8.28 -13.07
C ALA A 207 -12.49 -8.26 -12.05
N PHE A 208 -12.46 -7.28 -11.17
CA PHE A 208 -13.53 -6.96 -10.22
C PHE A 208 -14.33 -5.77 -10.75
N VAL A 209 -15.56 -6.02 -11.21
CA VAL A 209 -16.40 -5.03 -11.89
C VAL A 209 -17.49 -4.52 -10.96
N LEU A 210 -17.50 -3.22 -10.69
CA LEU A 210 -18.52 -2.55 -9.89
C LEU A 210 -19.88 -2.61 -10.60
N THR A 211 -20.91 -3.06 -9.88
CA THR A 211 -22.28 -3.14 -10.39
C THR A 211 -23.25 -2.42 -9.45
N PRO A 212 -23.97 -1.37 -9.90
CA PRO A 212 -23.91 -0.74 -11.23
C PRO A 212 -22.62 0.08 -11.43
N PRO A 213 -22.18 0.29 -12.69
CA PRO A 213 -20.99 1.09 -12.98
C PRO A 213 -21.18 2.58 -12.62
N LEU A 214 -20.10 3.24 -12.20
CA LEU A 214 -20.09 4.63 -11.76
C LEU A 214 -19.37 5.51 -12.80
N GLY A 215 -20.10 6.27 -13.62
CA GLY A 215 -19.48 7.14 -14.66
C GLY A 215 -19.00 8.51 -14.16
N ASN A 216 -19.42 8.92 -12.96
CA ASN A 216 -19.05 10.18 -12.33
C ASN A 216 -19.30 10.09 -10.83
N GLY A 217 -18.40 10.64 -10.03
CA GLY A 217 -18.54 10.76 -8.59
C GLY A 217 -17.26 10.42 -7.84
N SER A 218 -17.40 10.23 -6.54
CA SER A 218 -16.31 9.82 -5.66
C SER A 218 -16.49 8.40 -5.16
N ILE A 219 -15.42 7.62 -5.18
CA ILE A 219 -15.39 6.24 -4.70
C ILE A 219 -14.17 6.00 -3.83
N ALA A 220 -14.34 5.27 -2.72
CA ALA A 220 -13.23 4.74 -1.94
C ALA A 220 -13.38 3.22 -1.78
N VAL A 221 -12.44 2.47 -2.32
CA VAL A 221 -12.43 1.00 -2.37
C VAL A 221 -11.33 0.45 -1.47
N PRO A 222 -11.66 -0.43 -0.50
CA PRO A 222 -10.66 -1.17 0.25
C PRO A 222 -9.99 -2.22 -0.66
N LEU A 223 -8.84 -1.89 -1.25
CA LEU A 223 -8.09 -2.81 -2.11
C LEU A 223 -7.67 -4.07 -1.35
N SER A 224 -7.41 -3.97 -0.04
CA SER A 224 -7.13 -5.15 0.78
C SER A 224 -8.31 -6.15 0.83
N SER A 225 -9.55 -5.70 0.70
CA SER A 225 -10.71 -6.60 0.57
C SER A 225 -10.76 -7.26 -0.80
N ILE A 226 -10.48 -6.51 -1.87
CA ILE A 226 -10.33 -7.06 -3.23
C ILE A 226 -9.24 -8.14 -3.25
N PHE A 227 -8.09 -7.88 -2.63
CA PHE A 227 -7.00 -8.86 -2.53
C PHE A 227 -7.40 -10.11 -1.73
N SER A 228 -8.16 -9.96 -0.65
CA SER A 228 -8.71 -11.11 0.09
C SER A 228 -9.62 -11.97 -0.78
N ASP A 229 -10.49 -11.34 -1.58
CA ASP A 229 -11.41 -12.05 -2.48
C ASP A 229 -10.66 -12.66 -3.68
N ALA A 230 -9.68 -11.96 -4.22
CA ALA A 230 -8.79 -12.46 -5.27
C ALA A 230 -7.99 -13.68 -4.81
N SER A 231 -7.52 -13.71 -3.56
CA SER A 231 -6.86 -14.88 -2.98
C SER A 231 -7.75 -16.13 -3.00
N LEU A 232 -9.08 -15.97 -2.84
CA LEU A 232 -10.02 -17.10 -2.90
C LEU A 232 -10.13 -17.67 -4.32
N LEU A 233 -10.14 -16.80 -5.33
CA LEU A 233 -10.15 -17.21 -6.74
C LEU A 233 -8.81 -17.80 -7.16
N TRP A 234 -7.70 -17.18 -6.76
CA TRP A 234 -6.35 -17.62 -7.07
C TRP A 234 -6.06 -19.03 -6.55
N SER A 235 -6.52 -19.35 -5.33
CA SER A 235 -6.34 -20.68 -4.74
C SER A 235 -7.01 -21.82 -5.53
N GLN A 236 -7.93 -21.51 -6.44
CA GLN A 236 -8.60 -22.49 -7.30
C GLN A 236 -7.79 -22.84 -8.55
N VAL A 237 -6.86 -21.96 -8.95
CA VAL A 237 -6.15 -22.05 -10.24
C VAL A 237 -4.63 -22.15 -10.08
N SER A 238 -4.11 -21.85 -8.88
CA SER A 238 -2.68 -21.84 -8.60
C SER A 238 -2.37 -22.45 -7.24
N ASN A 239 -1.28 -23.23 -7.18
CA ASN A 239 -0.72 -23.73 -5.92
C ASN A 239 0.28 -22.75 -5.28
N TYR A 240 0.62 -21.66 -5.98
CA TYR A 240 1.48 -20.62 -5.42
C TYR A 240 0.67 -19.77 -4.43
N SER A 241 1.24 -19.42 -3.29
CA SER A 241 0.52 -18.61 -2.29
C SER A 241 0.32 -17.18 -2.80
N PHE A 242 -0.93 -16.69 -2.76
CA PHE A 242 -1.27 -15.32 -3.14
C PHE A 242 -0.46 -14.29 -2.33
N ASP A 243 -0.28 -14.54 -1.03
CA ASP A 243 0.48 -13.67 -0.12
C ASP A 243 1.97 -13.57 -0.47
N GLN A 244 2.50 -14.49 -1.29
CA GLN A 244 3.90 -14.47 -1.75
C GLN A 244 4.10 -13.73 -3.06
N LEU A 245 3.04 -13.38 -3.79
CA LEU A 245 3.13 -12.49 -4.94
C LEU A 245 3.55 -11.10 -4.48
N TYR A 246 4.34 -10.41 -5.29
CA TYR A 246 4.63 -8.99 -5.13
C TYR A 246 3.57 -8.19 -5.87
N LEU A 247 2.85 -7.32 -5.17
CA LEU A 247 2.14 -6.23 -5.82
C LEU A 247 3.21 -5.25 -6.32
N ASN A 248 3.41 -5.16 -7.63
CA ASN A 248 4.46 -4.34 -8.23
C ASN A 248 4.01 -2.88 -8.34
N ASP A 249 2.78 -2.65 -8.77
CA ASP A 249 2.21 -1.34 -9.02
C ASP A 249 0.68 -1.28 -8.88
N ILE A 250 0.18 -0.04 -8.96
CA ILE A 250 -1.22 0.31 -9.09
C ILE A 250 -1.30 1.39 -10.17
N GLU A 251 -1.88 1.02 -11.31
CA GLU A 251 -2.10 1.84 -12.48
C GLU A 251 -3.57 2.31 -12.48
N LEU A 252 -3.85 3.60 -12.65
CA LEU A 252 -5.20 4.15 -12.78
C LEU A 252 -5.39 4.73 -14.17
N GLY A 253 -6.32 4.19 -14.94
CA GLY A 253 -6.51 4.61 -16.32
C GLY A 253 -7.86 4.22 -16.91
N MET A 254 -7.93 4.36 -18.23
CA MET A 254 -9.09 4.05 -19.04
C MET A 254 -8.67 3.17 -20.20
N GLU A 255 -9.12 1.93 -20.22
CA GLU A 255 -9.05 1.17 -21.47
C GLU A 255 -10.05 1.80 -22.44
N TYR A 256 -9.65 1.99 -23.70
CA TYR A 256 -10.53 2.52 -24.73
C TYR A 256 -10.50 1.69 -26.01
N SER A 257 -11.61 1.68 -26.73
CA SER A 257 -11.75 1.02 -28.02
C SER A 257 -12.89 1.63 -28.83
N SER A 258 -13.02 1.18 -30.08
CA SER A 258 -14.16 1.50 -30.93
C SER A 258 -15.35 0.60 -30.61
N ILE A 259 -16.56 1.13 -30.84
CA ILE A 259 -17.80 0.34 -30.84
C ILE A 259 -17.79 -0.68 -32.01
N GLN A 260 -17.11 -0.35 -33.11
CA GLN A 260 -16.92 -1.25 -34.24
C GLN A 260 -15.82 -2.28 -33.92
N TRP A 261 -16.10 -3.55 -34.21
CA TRP A 261 -15.15 -4.64 -34.08
C TRP A 261 -15.01 -5.40 -35.41
N PRO A 262 -13.78 -5.77 -35.83
CA PRO A 262 -12.49 -5.45 -35.19
C PRO A 262 -12.13 -3.95 -35.30
N PRO A 263 -11.21 -3.44 -34.45
CA PRO A 263 -10.77 -2.05 -34.46
C PRO A 263 -9.82 -1.74 -35.64
N VAL A 264 -10.38 -1.75 -36.85
CA VAL A 264 -9.69 -1.44 -38.12
C VAL A 264 -10.41 -0.28 -38.80
N ASP A 265 -9.65 0.76 -39.15
CA ASP A 265 -10.16 2.01 -39.74
C ASP A 265 -11.32 2.62 -38.93
N VAL A 266 -11.08 2.78 -37.62
CA VAL A 266 -12.09 3.24 -36.66
C VAL A 266 -11.82 4.65 -36.14
N ASN A 267 -12.90 5.37 -35.82
CA ASN A 267 -12.83 6.64 -35.11
C ASN A 267 -13.18 6.42 -33.64
N VAL A 268 -12.34 6.92 -32.72
CA VAL A 268 -12.54 6.75 -31.28
C VAL A 268 -12.29 8.06 -30.55
N SER A 269 -13.24 8.43 -29.70
CA SER A 269 -13.11 9.51 -28.75
C SER A 269 -13.65 9.08 -27.39
N ALA A 270 -12.86 9.41 -26.38
CA ALA A 270 -13.15 9.18 -24.98
C ALA A 270 -12.36 10.18 -24.15
N TRP A 271 -12.74 10.39 -22.90
CA TRP A 271 -12.01 11.25 -21.99
C TRP A 271 -12.31 10.87 -20.54
N TYR A 272 -11.36 11.17 -19.66
CA TYR A 272 -11.61 11.18 -18.22
C TYR A 272 -10.96 12.39 -17.56
N LYS A 273 -11.54 12.82 -16.43
CA LYS A 273 -10.95 13.78 -15.51
C LYS A 273 -10.93 13.17 -14.12
N VAL A 274 -9.75 13.13 -13.50
CA VAL A 274 -9.56 12.78 -12.08
C VAL A 274 -9.33 14.07 -11.31
N TYR A 275 -10.29 14.45 -10.48
CA TYR A 275 -10.23 15.65 -9.64
C TYR A 275 -9.35 15.43 -8.40
N SER A 276 -9.35 14.20 -7.87
CA SER A 276 -8.50 13.80 -6.75
C SER A 276 -8.37 12.29 -6.71
N TYR A 277 -7.20 11.78 -6.34
CA TYR A 277 -6.99 10.36 -6.08
C TYR A 277 -5.87 10.14 -5.06
N GLY A 278 -5.82 8.95 -4.48
CA GLY A 278 -4.70 8.52 -3.68
C GLY A 278 -5.00 7.29 -2.83
N PHE A 279 -4.07 6.97 -1.93
CA PHE A 279 -4.14 5.80 -1.08
C PHE A 279 -4.14 6.19 0.39
N LEU A 280 -5.16 5.75 1.12
CA LEU A 280 -5.18 5.77 2.57
C LEU A 280 -4.63 4.42 3.05
N VAL A 281 -3.56 4.49 3.83
CA VAL A 281 -2.90 3.31 4.37
C VAL A 281 -2.89 3.34 5.89
N ALA A 282 -3.24 2.21 6.50
CA ALA A 282 -3.18 2.10 7.95
C ALA A 282 -1.71 2.14 8.40
N PRO A 283 -1.34 2.98 9.40
CA PRO A 283 0.01 2.99 9.91
C PRO A 283 0.34 1.60 10.45
N ARG A 284 1.43 0.99 9.95
CA ARG A 284 1.97 -0.26 10.49
C ARG A 284 2.21 -0.03 11.98
N GLN A 285 1.65 -0.86 12.86
CA GLN A 285 2.00 -0.80 14.27
C GLN A 285 3.49 -1.13 14.37
N VAL A 286 4.32 -0.10 14.53
CA VAL A 286 5.75 -0.29 14.80
C VAL A 286 5.84 -0.77 16.23
N THR A 287 5.96 -2.09 16.41
CA THR A 287 6.35 -2.64 17.71
C THR A 287 7.80 -2.23 17.93
N THR A 288 8.02 -1.12 18.65
CA THR A 288 9.36 -0.73 19.10
C THR A 288 9.84 -1.80 20.08
N VAL A 289 10.64 -2.76 19.61
CA VAL A 289 11.30 -3.74 20.47
C VAL A 289 12.39 -2.99 21.23
N THR A 290 12.08 -2.58 22.46
CA THR A 290 13.10 -2.05 23.38
C THR A 290 13.91 -3.24 23.90
N SER A 291 15.03 -3.54 23.26
CA SER A 291 15.99 -4.52 23.78
C SER A 291 16.66 -3.92 25.01
N THR A 292 16.26 -4.37 26.20
CA THR A 292 16.97 -4.04 27.44
C THR A 292 18.12 -5.03 27.57
N THR A 293 19.34 -4.60 27.26
CA THR A 293 20.53 -5.41 27.51
C THR A 293 20.91 -5.28 28.99
N THR A 294 20.59 -6.29 29.79
CA THR A 294 21.02 -6.35 31.20
C THR A 294 22.46 -6.85 31.26
N SER A 295 23.42 -5.94 31.43
CA SER A 295 24.81 -6.27 31.69
C SER A 295 25.00 -6.56 33.18
N THR A 296 25.16 -7.82 33.57
CA THR A 296 25.51 -8.18 34.95
C THR A 296 27.03 -8.09 35.13
N THR A 297 27.53 -7.01 35.72
CA THR A 297 28.92 -6.96 36.20
C THR A 297 29.00 -7.54 37.61
N THR A 298 29.54 -8.75 37.75
CA THR A 298 29.88 -9.35 39.04
C THR A 298 31.15 -8.70 39.57
N MET A 299 31.05 -7.85 40.60
CA MET A 299 32.22 -7.40 41.35
C MET A 299 32.55 -8.42 42.44
N THR A 300 33.66 -9.14 42.27
CA THR A 300 34.24 -9.99 43.31
C THR A 300 35.24 -9.17 44.12
N SER A 301 34.87 -8.73 45.32
CA SER A 301 35.79 -8.12 46.27
C SER A 301 36.36 -9.18 47.22
N THR A 302 37.64 -9.53 47.07
CA THR A 302 38.35 -10.38 48.02
C THR A 302 38.84 -9.54 49.18
N VAL A 303 38.28 -9.73 50.37
CA VAL A 303 38.80 -9.12 51.61
C VAL A 303 39.80 -10.10 52.23
N THR A 304 41.08 -9.76 52.21
CA THR A 304 42.13 -10.50 52.92
C THR A 304 42.32 -9.90 54.31
N SER A 305 41.85 -10.60 55.34
CA SER A 305 42.09 -10.25 56.74
C SER A 305 43.17 -11.15 57.33
N THR A 306 44.36 -10.59 57.60
CA THR A 306 45.45 -11.27 58.31
C THR A 306 45.18 -11.22 59.81
N THR A 307 45.00 -12.37 60.45
CA THR A 307 44.80 -12.48 61.91
C THR A 307 45.97 -13.22 62.54
N THR A 308 46.65 -12.60 63.50
CA THR A 308 47.70 -13.24 64.31
C THR A 308 47.03 -13.99 65.49
N GLN A 309 47.38 -15.26 65.68
CA GLN A 309 46.76 -16.16 66.66
C GLN A 309 46.94 -15.73 68.12
N VAL A 310 45.83 -15.72 68.88
CA VAL A 310 45.77 -16.24 70.26
C VAL A 310 44.44 -17.01 70.41
N THR A 311 44.53 -18.24 70.90
CA THR A 311 43.48 -19.25 70.98
C THR A 311 42.30 -18.87 71.90
N THR A 312 41.05 -18.83 71.41
CA THR A 312 39.89 -19.58 71.97
C THR A 312 38.63 -19.45 71.08
N VAL A 313 38.02 -20.61 70.79
CA VAL A 313 36.72 -20.95 70.14
C VAL A 313 35.91 -19.84 69.45
N THR A 314 35.58 -20.01 68.16
CA THR A 314 34.67 -19.13 67.41
C THR A 314 33.67 -19.95 66.56
N SER A 315 32.38 -19.63 66.68
CA SER A 315 31.27 -20.19 65.90
C SER A 315 31.12 -19.47 64.55
N THR A 316 30.98 -20.23 63.46
CA THR A 316 30.74 -19.68 62.12
C THR A 316 29.26 -19.40 61.90
N THR A 317 28.89 -18.18 61.50
CA THR A 317 27.56 -17.86 60.99
C THR A 317 27.70 -17.22 59.61
N THR A 318 27.26 -17.92 58.57
CA THR A 318 27.26 -17.41 57.18
C THR A 318 25.99 -16.60 56.97
N SER A 319 26.11 -15.29 56.74
CA SER A 319 25.00 -14.46 56.28
C SER A 319 25.30 -13.95 54.87
N THR A 320 24.50 -14.39 53.90
CA THR A 320 24.57 -13.93 52.50
C THR A 320 23.58 -12.79 52.33
N THR A 321 24.07 -11.56 52.17
CA THR A 321 23.22 -10.39 51.86
C THR A 321 23.44 -9.98 50.41
N THR A 322 22.43 -10.21 49.56
CA THR A 322 22.44 -9.74 48.17
C THR A 322 21.86 -8.33 48.13
N MET A 323 22.70 -7.32 47.86
CA MET A 323 22.22 -5.97 47.57
C MET A 323 22.02 -5.81 46.06
N THR A 324 20.79 -5.50 45.64
CA THR A 324 20.47 -5.12 44.26
C THR A 324 20.28 -3.61 44.22
N SER A 325 21.21 -2.89 43.61
CA SER A 325 21.05 -1.46 43.31
C SER A 325 20.81 -1.27 41.81
N THR A 326 19.64 -0.77 41.43
CA THR A 326 19.32 -0.41 40.05
C THR A 326 19.87 0.99 39.77
N VAL A 327 20.87 1.11 38.88
CA VAL A 327 21.33 2.40 38.37
C VAL A 327 20.82 2.55 36.93
N THR A 328 19.96 3.54 36.71
CA THR A 328 19.49 3.92 35.37
C THR A 328 20.46 4.93 34.77
N SER A 329 21.24 4.51 33.76
CA SER A 329 22.03 5.42 32.93
C SER A 329 21.47 5.44 31.51
N THR A 330 21.14 6.64 31.01
CA THR A 330 20.70 6.86 29.63
C THR A 330 21.93 7.26 28.81
N THR A 331 22.40 6.39 27.93
CA THR A 331 23.53 6.67 27.04
C THR A 331 23.02 6.88 25.61
N THR A 332 23.09 8.13 25.11
CA THR A 332 22.86 8.44 23.70
C THR A 332 24.18 8.22 22.94
N GLN A 333 24.27 7.18 22.13
CA GLN A 333 25.46 6.92 21.32
C GLN A 333 25.36 7.68 19.98
N VAL A 334 26.21 8.69 19.80
CA VAL A 334 26.52 9.28 18.50
C VAL A 334 27.86 8.70 18.08
N THR A 335 27.87 7.91 17.00
CA THR A 335 29.08 7.28 16.46
C THR A 335 29.90 8.33 15.70
N MET A 336 30.92 8.89 16.35
CA MET A 336 32.08 9.46 15.65
C MET A 336 33.36 8.81 16.17
N LEU A 337 34.17 8.36 15.21
CA LEU A 337 35.34 7.52 15.41
C LEU A 337 36.57 8.39 15.67
N THR A 338 37.11 8.42 16.89
CA THR A 338 38.51 8.85 17.16
C THR A 338 39.05 8.29 18.49
N ARG A 339 40.37 8.14 18.58
CA ARG A 339 41.17 7.25 19.43
C ARG A 339 41.76 7.94 20.70
N THR A 340 41.92 7.15 21.77
CA THR A 340 42.82 7.26 22.98
C THR A 340 42.61 8.37 24.03
N THR A 341 42.43 7.98 25.33
CA THR A 341 43.41 7.88 26.46
C THR A 341 42.78 8.17 27.85
N THR A 342 43.40 7.59 28.87
CA THR A 342 43.10 7.39 30.32
C THR A 342 42.73 8.63 31.17
N SER A 343 41.89 8.43 32.21
CA SER A 343 42.04 9.11 33.51
C SER A 343 41.28 8.42 34.66
N THR A 344 41.89 8.46 35.84
CA THR A 344 41.50 7.90 37.15
C THR A 344 40.67 8.92 37.93
N ALA A 345 39.63 8.49 38.66
CA ALA A 345 39.05 9.28 39.75
C ALA A 345 38.51 8.38 40.88
N THR A 346 39.03 8.63 42.08
CA THR A 346 38.57 8.09 43.37
C THR A 346 37.40 8.93 43.85
N ILE A 347 36.26 8.31 44.18
CA ILE A 347 35.16 8.99 44.89
C ILE A 347 34.79 8.15 46.11
N THR A 348 35.00 8.74 47.28
CA THR A 348 34.45 8.28 48.56
C THR A 348 33.11 8.96 48.77
N SER A 349 32.02 8.19 48.90
CA SER A 349 30.76 8.72 49.45
C SER A 349 30.22 7.80 50.53
N THR A 350 30.11 8.34 51.73
CA THR A 350 29.40 7.74 52.86
C THR A 350 27.93 8.13 52.76
N ILE A 351 27.03 7.16 52.63
CA ILE A 351 25.58 7.38 52.76
C ILE A 351 25.04 6.39 53.80
N ALA A 352 24.60 6.94 54.92
CA ALA A 352 23.77 6.24 55.89
C ALA A 352 22.30 6.35 55.44
N SER A 353 21.58 5.24 55.37
CA SER A 353 20.12 5.27 55.23
C SER A 353 19.48 4.21 56.12
N THR A 354 18.49 4.66 56.88
CA THR A 354 17.68 3.87 57.81
C THR A 354 16.47 3.33 57.06
N ILE A 355 16.22 2.02 57.12
CA ILE A 355 15.09 1.36 56.46
C ILE A 355 13.96 1.19 57.47
N THR A 356 12.75 1.60 57.12
CA THR A 356 11.51 1.17 57.78
C THR A 356 10.62 0.53 56.72
N SER A 357 10.35 -0.77 56.86
CA SER A 357 9.48 -1.51 55.94
C SER A 357 8.12 -1.79 56.57
N ALA A 358 7.06 -1.58 55.79
CA ALA A 358 5.74 -2.14 56.03
C ALA A 358 5.31 -2.86 54.75
N LEU A 359 5.06 -4.16 54.83
CA LEU A 359 4.63 -5.02 53.74
C LEU A 359 3.18 -5.47 53.98
N THR A 360 2.33 -5.29 52.98
CA THR A 360 1.03 -5.96 52.83
C THR A 360 0.99 -6.58 51.45
N PRO A 361 0.97 -7.92 51.29
CA PRO A 361 0.86 -8.54 49.98
C PRO A 361 -0.60 -8.60 49.52
N THR A 362 -0.87 -8.12 48.30
CA THR A 362 -2.11 -8.40 47.56
C THR A 362 -1.72 -9.18 46.30
N SER A 363 -2.18 -10.42 46.18
CA SER A 363 -1.96 -11.27 45.01
C SER A 363 -3.14 -11.13 44.05
N THR A 364 -2.87 -10.75 42.79
CA THR A 364 -3.85 -10.82 41.69
C THR A 364 -3.34 -11.82 40.66
N VAL A 365 -4.14 -12.83 40.35
CA VAL A 365 -3.85 -13.86 39.35
C VAL A 365 -4.58 -13.48 38.06
N THR A 366 -3.83 -13.24 36.98
CA THR A 366 -4.40 -13.03 35.64
C THR A 366 -4.28 -14.31 34.82
N VAL A 367 -5.41 -14.90 34.44
CA VAL A 367 -5.48 -16.07 33.57
C VAL A 367 -5.68 -15.59 32.12
N THR A 368 -4.68 -15.82 31.26
CA THR A 368 -4.78 -15.52 29.83
C THR A 368 -5.31 -16.73 29.08
N LYS A 369 -6.59 -16.68 28.66
CA LYS A 369 -7.18 -17.67 27.75
C LYS A 369 -7.01 -17.18 26.30
N ARG A 370 -6.33 -17.96 25.45
CA ARG A 370 -6.39 -17.76 23.99
C ARG A 370 -7.80 -18.09 23.51
N VAL A 371 -8.46 -17.12 22.90
CA VAL A 371 -9.70 -17.31 22.15
C VAL A 371 -9.36 -17.16 20.67
N GLY A 372 -9.82 -18.13 19.88
CA GLY A 372 -9.54 -18.28 18.46
C GLY A 372 -10.03 -17.10 17.62
N VAL A 373 -9.31 -16.87 16.53
CA VAL A 373 -9.63 -15.89 15.50
C VAL A 373 -10.88 -16.36 14.75
N GLY A 374 -12.00 -15.72 15.05
CA GLY A 374 -13.25 -15.87 14.33
C GLY A 374 -14.12 -14.66 14.60
N ILE A 375 -14.65 -14.05 13.54
CA ILE A 375 -15.67 -12.97 13.52
C ILE A 375 -15.16 -11.53 13.74
N TYR A 376 -13.94 -11.30 14.25
CA TYR A 376 -13.42 -9.92 14.44
C TYR A 376 -13.10 -9.12 13.16
N SER A 377 -13.14 -9.74 11.97
CA SER A 377 -12.76 -9.09 10.72
C SER A 377 -13.76 -8.03 10.24
N VAL A 378 -15.07 -8.30 10.28
CA VAL A 378 -16.06 -7.40 9.66
C VAL A 378 -16.30 -6.14 10.50
N VAL A 379 -16.37 -6.27 11.83
CA VAL A 379 -16.61 -5.13 12.72
C VAL A 379 -15.39 -4.22 12.81
N ALA A 380 -14.19 -4.78 12.91
CA ALA A 380 -12.96 -3.98 12.93
C ALA A 380 -12.74 -3.28 11.59
N LEU A 381 -12.99 -3.96 10.46
CA LEU A 381 -12.90 -3.36 9.13
C LEU A 381 -13.95 -2.27 8.92
N SER A 382 -15.20 -2.50 9.33
CA SER A 382 -16.26 -1.48 9.30
C SER A 382 -15.89 -0.26 10.13
N LEU A 383 -15.28 -0.47 11.32
CA LEU A 383 -14.84 0.62 12.18
C LEU A 383 -13.69 1.41 11.55
N VAL A 384 -12.72 0.74 10.92
CA VAL A 384 -11.62 1.37 10.18
C VAL A 384 -12.16 2.17 8.99
N ILE A 385 -13.10 1.61 8.22
CA ILE A 385 -13.74 2.31 7.09
C ILE A 385 -14.51 3.54 7.59
N VAL A 386 -15.27 3.43 8.69
CA VAL A 386 -15.97 4.57 9.29
C VAL A 386 -15.00 5.64 9.79
N LEU A 387 -13.88 5.24 10.40
CA LEU A 387 -12.84 6.18 10.84
C LEU A 387 -12.14 6.87 9.67
N LEU A 388 -11.87 6.14 8.58
CA LEU A 388 -11.30 6.68 7.34
C LEU A 388 -12.32 7.59 6.61
N ALA A 389 -13.61 7.25 6.64
CA ALA A 389 -14.68 8.10 6.11
C ALA A 389 -14.82 9.40 6.89
N ALA A 390 -14.84 9.32 8.22
CA ALA A 390 -14.89 10.50 9.08
C ALA A 390 -13.67 11.41 8.87
N ALA A 391 -12.49 10.81 8.68
CA ALA A 391 -11.28 11.51 8.32
C ALA A 391 -11.37 12.20 6.95
N LEU A 392 -11.85 11.51 5.92
CA LEU A 392 -12.03 12.06 4.58
C LEU A 392 -13.04 13.22 4.59
N VAL A 393 -14.17 13.07 5.27
CA VAL A 393 -15.18 14.13 5.45
C VAL A 393 -14.58 15.33 6.18
N ALA A 394 -13.75 15.12 7.22
CA ALA A 394 -13.09 16.21 7.93
C ALA A 394 -12.08 16.97 7.06
N VAL A 395 -11.37 16.27 6.16
CA VAL A 395 -10.46 16.89 5.18
C VAL A 395 -11.25 17.71 4.15
N LEU A 396 -12.38 17.17 3.66
CA LEU A 396 -13.25 17.87 2.69
C LEU A 396 -13.93 19.10 3.31
N LEU A 397 -14.43 19.02 4.56
CA LEU A 397 -15.07 20.13 5.26
C LEU A 397 -14.12 21.27 5.61
N ARG A 398 -12.82 20.98 5.86
CA ARG A 398 -11.81 22.03 6.10
C ARG A 398 -11.50 22.88 4.87
N ARG A 399 -11.89 22.44 3.67
CA ARG A 399 -11.59 23.13 2.40
C ARG A 399 -12.75 23.96 1.84
N GLY A 400 -13.93 23.86 2.43
CA GLY A 400 -15.10 24.68 2.08
C GLY A 400 -15.18 26.01 2.85
N ARG A 401 -14.08 26.50 3.42
CA ARG A 401 -13.96 27.79 4.10
C ARG A 401 -12.84 28.62 3.51
#